data_AF-A0A4U5MVK9-F1
#
_entry.id   AF-A0A4U5MVK9-F1
#
_cell.length_a   1.000
_cell.length_b   1.000
_cell.length_c   1.000
_cell.angle_alpha   90.00
_cell.angle_beta   90.00
_cell.angle_gamma   90.00
#
_symmetry.space_group_name_H-M   'P 1'
#
loop_
_entity.id
_entity.type
_entity.pdbx_description
1 polymer ?
#
loop_
_entity_poly.entity_id
_entity_poly.type
_entity_poly.pdbx_seq_one_letter_code
_entity_poly.pdbx_strand_id
1 'polypeptide(L)'
;MQTWSFGGDKCNGKFVSASCAYGVRDLPLLMAAPELVAHKFYFDVQPATYFCAYETVRKRALLGQDQEFTAEEYSKLPGPRIQAGDPIEDVTFLRIM
;
A
#
# COMPACT_ATOMS: atom_id res chain seq x y z
N MET A 1 1.67 -6.44 -5.78
CA MET A 1 0.83 -6.90 -6.93
C MET A 1 -0.38 -5.98 -7.00
N GLN A 2 -0.97 -5.69 -8.16
CA GLN A 2 -2.20 -4.87 -8.19
C GLN A 2 -3.36 -5.74 -7.70
N THR A 3 -3.97 -5.39 -6.56
CA THR A 3 -5.07 -6.15 -5.95
C THR A 3 -6.39 -6.03 -6.70
N TRP A 4 -6.52 -5.05 -7.61
CA TRP A 4 -7.78 -4.78 -8.30
C TRP A 4 -7.53 -4.46 -9.77
N SER A 5 -8.12 -5.26 -10.65
CA SER A 5 -8.09 -5.07 -12.11
C SER A 5 -9.51 -5.06 -12.66
N PHE A 6 -9.71 -4.43 -13.81
CA PHE A 6 -11.00 -4.44 -14.49
C PHE A 6 -11.35 -5.88 -14.90
N GLY A 7 -12.40 -6.44 -14.29
CA GLY A 7 -12.80 -7.86 -14.46
C GLY A 7 -12.23 -8.83 -13.42
N GLY A 8 -11.54 -8.35 -12.38
CA GLY A 8 -11.01 -9.13 -11.25
C GLY A 8 -11.84 -9.00 -9.96
N ASP A 9 -11.16 -8.94 -8.80
CA ASP A 9 -11.78 -8.83 -7.49
C ASP A 9 -12.75 -7.63 -7.36
N LYS A 10 -13.75 -7.76 -6.48
CA LYS A 10 -14.81 -6.76 -6.32
C LYS A 10 -14.34 -5.48 -5.61
N CYS A 11 -14.13 -4.41 -6.39
CA CYS A 11 -13.95 -3.05 -5.87
C CYS A 11 -15.25 -2.55 -5.18
N ASN A 12 -15.19 -2.22 -3.89
CA ASN A 12 -16.36 -1.69 -3.16
C ASN A 12 -16.44 -0.16 -3.12
N GLY A 13 -15.50 0.53 -3.77
CA GLY A 13 -15.59 1.95 -4.07
C GLY A 13 -15.97 2.22 -5.53
N LYS A 14 -15.08 2.84 -6.28
CA LYS A 14 -15.29 3.23 -7.68
C LYS A 14 -14.06 2.93 -8.53
N PHE A 15 -14.25 2.31 -9.69
CA PHE A 15 -13.17 2.23 -10.68
C PHE A 15 -12.92 3.59 -11.33
N VAL A 16 -11.67 4.05 -11.27
CA VAL A 16 -11.22 5.30 -11.91
C VAL A 16 -9.88 5.03 -12.60
N SER A 17 -9.78 5.31 -13.89
CA SER A 17 -8.57 5.04 -14.69
C SER A 17 -8.09 3.59 -14.55
N ALA A 18 -9.01 2.64 -14.74
CA ALA A 18 -8.78 1.19 -14.70
C ALA A 18 -8.27 0.60 -13.35
N SER A 19 -8.25 1.38 -12.27
CA SER A 19 -7.91 0.90 -10.91
C SER A 19 -9.00 1.28 -9.90
N CYS A 20 -9.10 0.53 -8.80
CA CYS A 20 -10.08 0.80 -7.76
C CYS A 20 -9.68 2.02 -6.91
N ALA A 21 -10.59 2.99 -6.80
CA ALA A 21 -10.59 3.96 -5.72
C ALA A 21 -11.41 3.38 -4.56
N TYR A 22 -10.76 3.16 -3.42
CA TYR A 22 -11.26 2.29 -2.36
C TYR A 22 -12.49 2.82 -1.62
N GLY A 23 -13.43 1.92 -1.34
CA GLY A 23 -14.53 2.10 -0.40
C GLY A 23 -14.22 1.48 0.96
N VAL A 24 -15.02 1.80 1.99
CA VAL A 24 -14.77 1.32 3.38
C VAL A 24 -14.76 -0.21 3.48
N ARG A 25 -15.51 -0.91 2.63
CA ARG A 25 -15.55 -2.37 2.60
C ARG A 25 -14.30 -3.03 2.01
N ASP A 26 -13.43 -2.27 1.35
CA ASP A 26 -12.14 -2.76 0.87
C ASP A 26 -11.08 -2.79 2.00
N LEU A 27 -11.31 -2.08 3.11
CA LEU A 27 -10.35 -1.94 4.21
C LEU A 27 -9.93 -3.27 4.85
N PRO A 28 -10.81 -4.25 5.14
CA PRO A 28 -10.36 -5.51 5.74
C PRO A 28 -9.31 -6.24 4.89
N LEU A 29 -9.45 -6.22 3.56
CA LEU A 29 -8.45 -6.79 2.65
C LEU A 29 -7.17 -5.95 2.68
N LEU A 30 -7.29 -4.62 2.53
CA LEU A 30 -6.13 -3.73 2.53
C LEU A 30 -5.32 -3.78 3.83
N MET A 31 -5.99 -3.92 4.97
CA MET A 31 -5.38 -3.97 6.30
C MET A 31 -4.69 -5.30 6.60
N ALA A 32 -5.03 -6.37 5.88
CA ALA A 32 -4.41 -7.69 5.97
C ALA A 32 -3.32 -7.91 4.90
N ALA A 33 -3.24 -7.00 3.92
CA ALA A 33 -2.28 -7.09 2.83
C ALA A 33 -0.86 -6.77 3.34
N PRO A 34 0.18 -7.47 2.85
CA PRO A 34 1.58 -7.20 3.21
C PRO A 34 2.12 -5.91 2.59
N GLU A 35 1.42 -5.31 1.62
CA GLU A 35 1.85 -4.08 0.96
C GLU A 35 1.81 -2.84 1.87
N LEU A 36 2.86 -2.03 1.81
CA LEU A 36 3.00 -0.80 2.62
C LEU A 36 2.15 0.38 2.13
N VAL A 37 1.84 0.40 0.83
CA VAL A 37 1.19 1.52 0.17
C VAL A 37 0.00 1.01 -0.61
N ALA A 38 -1.16 1.57 -0.31
CA ALA A 38 -2.38 1.35 -1.06
C ALA A 38 -2.69 2.57 -1.92
N HIS A 39 -2.87 2.35 -3.22
CA HIS A 39 -3.34 3.34 -4.18
C HIS A 39 -4.69 2.85 -4.77
N LYS A 40 -5.81 3.59 -4.70
CA LYS A 40 -5.98 5.00 -4.30
C LYS A 40 -7.18 5.26 -3.40
N PHE A 41 -7.08 6.33 -2.61
CA PHE A 41 -8.18 6.88 -1.82
C PHE A 41 -8.53 8.25 -2.39
N TYR A 42 -9.81 8.47 -2.69
CA TYR A 42 -10.30 9.78 -3.11
C TYR A 42 -11.43 10.27 -2.21
N PHE A 43 -11.39 11.55 -1.85
CA PHE A 43 -12.40 12.17 -1.01
C PHE A 43 -13.75 12.38 -1.73
N ASP A 44 -13.77 12.41 -3.06
CA ASP A 44 -15.01 12.44 -3.85
C ASP A 44 -15.66 11.06 -4.03
N VAL A 45 -14.97 9.97 -3.65
CA VAL A 45 -15.50 8.61 -3.66
C VAL A 45 -16.04 8.25 -2.28
N GLN A 46 -15.17 8.15 -1.28
CA GLN A 46 -15.57 7.82 0.08
C GLN A 46 -14.49 8.25 1.11
N PRO A 47 -14.58 9.47 1.69
CA PRO A 47 -13.59 9.98 2.63
C PRO A 47 -13.35 9.08 3.84
N ALA A 48 -14.41 8.45 4.34
CA ALA A 48 -14.36 7.54 5.49
C ALA A 48 -13.35 6.41 5.29
N THR A 49 -13.13 5.96 4.06
CA THR A 49 -12.16 4.91 3.77
C THR A 49 -10.75 5.32 4.18
N TYR A 50 -10.32 6.54 3.83
CA TYR A 50 -9.00 7.05 4.20
C TYR A 50 -8.88 7.24 5.72
N PHE A 51 -9.88 7.85 6.36
CA PHE A 51 -9.84 8.11 7.80
C PHE A 51 -9.83 6.82 8.64
N CYS A 52 -10.63 5.82 8.28
CA CYS A 52 -10.61 4.53 8.97
C CYS A 52 -9.28 3.80 8.77
N ALA A 53 -8.72 3.80 7.56
CA ALA A 53 -7.38 3.25 7.31
C ALA A 53 -6.32 3.95 8.18
N TYR A 54 -6.35 5.29 8.20
CA TYR A 54 -5.42 6.09 8.99
C TYR A 54 -5.53 5.79 10.49
N GLU A 55 -6.74 5.72 11.03
CA GLU A 55 -6.97 5.38 12.43
C GLU A 55 -6.44 3.99 12.78
N THR A 56 -6.70 2.98 11.93
CA THR A 56 -6.18 1.62 12.13
C THR A 56 -4.66 1.59 12.13
N VAL A 57 -4.01 2.19 11.13
CA VAL A 57 -2.53 2.26 11.05
C VAL A 57 -1.96 3.03 12.23
N ARG A 58 -2.59 4.14 12.63
CA ARG A 58 -2.14 4.94 13.79
C ARG A 58 -2.24 4.16 15.10
N LYS A 59 -3.32 3.38 15.29
CA LYS A 59 -3.49 2.49 16.45
C LYS A 59 -2.40 1.42 16.49
N ARG A 60 -2.11 0.77 15.36
CA ARG A 60 -1.03 -0.22 15.25
C ARG A 60 0.32 0.36 15.64
N ALA A 61 0.64 1.54 15.12
CA ALA A 61 1.90 2.23 15.39
C ALA A 61 2.05 2.69 16.85
N LEU A 62 0.98 3.18 17.48
CA LEU A 62 1.03 3.70 18.86
C LEU A 62 0.93 2.62 19.94
N LEU A 63 0.15 1.57 19.68
CA LEU A 63 -0.11 0.50 20.66
C LEU A 63 0.87 -0.67 20.54
N GLY A 64 1.85 -0.60 19.63
CA GLY A 64 2.81 -1.67 19.38
C GLY A 64 2.15 -2.99 18.97
N GLN A 65 0.95 -2.93 18.38
CA GLN A 65 0.22 -4.12 17.92
C GLN A 65 0.78 -4.69 16.61
N ASP A 66 1.62 -3.91 15.91
CA ASP A 66 2.39 -4.35 14.75
C ASP A 66 3.78 -4.86 15.18
N GLN A 67 3.82 -5.88 16.05
CA GLN A 67 5.11 -6.49 16.45
C GLN A 67 5.82 -7.21 15.30
N GLU A 68 5.09 -7.55 14.23
CA GLU A 68 5.63 -8.23 13.05
C GLU A 68 5.95 -7.27 11.90
N PHE A 69 5.64 -5.97 12.03
CA PHE A 69 5.98 -5.01 10.99
C PHE A 69 7.49 -4.75 10.97
N THR A 70 8.15 -5.18 9.91
CA THR A 70 9.55 -4.84 9.61
C THR A 70 9.66 -4.13 8.28
N ALA A 71 10.45 -3.05 8.24
CA ALA A 71 10.79 -2.35 7.01
C ALA A 71 11.94 -3.03 6.25
N GLU A 72 12.37 -4.23 6.66
CA GLU A 72 13.51 -4.94 6.07
C GLU A 72 13.33 -5.23 4.57
N GLU A 73 12.16 -5.71 4.13
CA GLU A 73 11.92 -5.91 2.70
C GLU A 73 11.91 -4.60 1.91
N TYR A 74 11.46 -3.51 2.55
CA TYR A 74 11.50 -2.19 1.94
C TYR A 74 12.93 -1.66 1.82
N SER A 75 13.80 -1.94 2.79
CA SER A 75 15.20 -1.50 2.76
C SER A 75 16.00 -2.16 1.62
N LYS A 76 15.51 -3.30 1.09
CA LYS A 76 16.09 -3.99 -0.07
C LYS A 76 15.76 -3.33 -1.41
N LEU A 77 14.82 -2.38 -1.45
CA LEU A 77 14.47 -1.67 -2.68
C LEU A 77 15.61 -0.77 -3.19
N PRO A 78 15.70 -0.52 -4.51
CA PRO A 78 16.80 0.25 -5.09
C PRO A 78 17.02 1.64 -4.47
N GLY A 79 15.94 2.40 -4.27
CA GLY A 79 16.01 3.76 -3.72
C GLY A 79 16.62 3.79 -2.31
N PRO A 80 16.05 3.03 -1.34
CA PRO A 80 16.61 2.90 0.00
C PRO A 80 18.08 2.45 0.03
N ARG A 81 18.47 1.45 -0.78
CA ARG A 81 19.86 0.99 -0.85
C ARG A 81 20.84 2.08 -1.28
N ILE A 82 20.50 2.83 -2.33
CA ILE A 82 21.31 3.95 -2.81
C ILE A 82 21.42 5.05 -1.75
N GLN A 83 20.32 5.36 -1.05
CA GLN A 83 20.34 6.33 0.06
C GLN A 83 21.18 5.85 1.25
N ALA A 84 21.25 4.54 1.47
CA ALA A 84 22.09 3.94 2.50
C ALA A 84 23.59 3.93 2.14
N GLY A 85 23.94 4.27 0.88
CA GLY A 85 25.32 4.39 0.40
C GLY A 85 25.79 3.25 -0.49
N ASP A 86 24.92 2.33 -0.90
CA ASP A 86 25.29 1.28 -1.84
C ASP A 86 25.68 1.89 -3.21
N PRO A 87 26.76 1.40 -3.85
CA PRO A 87 27.10 1.79 -5.22
C PRO A 87 25.93 1.52 -6.16
N ILE A 88 25.64 2.45 -7.06
CA ILE A 88 24.52 2.35 -8.01
C ILE A 88 24.66 1.10 -8.89
N GLU A 89 25.89 0.70 -9.19
CA GLU A 89 26.23 -0.48 -9.99
C GLU A 89 25.78 -1.79 -9.34
N ASP A 90 25.70 -1.84 -8.00
CA ASP A 90 25.34 -3.02 -7.21
C ASP A 90 23.83 -3.09 -6.90
N VAL A 91 23.06 -2.15 -7.45
CA VAL A 91 21.62 -2.02 -7.21
C VAL A 91 20.83 -2.39 -8.46
N THR A 92 20.17 -3.55 -8.41
CA THR A 92 19.33 -4.02 -9.52
C THR A 92 18.02 -3.25 -9.58
N PHE A 93 17.88 -2.38 -10.58
CA PHE A 93 16.59 -1.81 -10.94
C PHE A 93 15.79 -2.85 -11.73
N LEU A 94 14.73 -3.39 -11.13
CA LEU A 94 13.75 -4.16 -11.87
C LEU A 94 13.20 -3.27 -12.99
N ARG A 95 13.55 -3.59 -14.25
CA ARG A 95 12.89 -2.99 -15.41
C ARG A 95 11.46 -3.50 -15.41
N ILE A 96 10.54 -2.65 -14.94
CA ILE A 96 9.11 -2.85 -15.19
C ILE A 96 8.91 -2.50 -16.67
N MET A 97 8.98 -3.52 -17.54
CA MET A 97 8.45 -3.45 -18.90
C MET A 97 6.94 -3.62 -18.87
#